data_AF-A0A4Y2CAQ6-F1
#
_entry.id   AF-A0A4Y2CAQ6-F1
#
_cell.length_a   1.000
_cell.length_b   1.000
_cell.length_c   1.000
_cell.angle_alpha   90.00
_cell.angle_beta   90.00
_cell.angle_gamma   90.00
#
_symmetry.space_group_name_H-M   'P 1'
#
loop_
_entity.id
_entity.type
_entity.pdbx_description
1 polymer ?
#
loop_
_entity_poly.entity_id
_entity_poly.type
_entity_poly.pdbx_seq_one_letter_code
_entity_poly.pdbx_strand_id
1 'polypeptide(L)'
;MSDLRIRFRNEYLSQLHQRSTIRTQVYKPQIGDIVLLSNENLKRIHWPLGRILSIYASKDGIVRRAKIKTKSGIVIRPIRKLCPFKLDGESLITNEDEVPDTPGDPERQEVPESNTVTTRAGRQDRPPSRYRP
;
A
#
# COMPACT_ATOMS: atom_id res chain seq x y z
N MET A 1 -2.51 -40.63 -19.79
CA MET A 1 -1.77 -39.34 -19.70
C MET A 1 -2.58 -38.19 -19.09
N SER A 2 -3.87 -38.37 -18.76
CA SER A 2 -4.74 -37.34 -18.16
C SER A 2 -4.58 -37.18 -16.64
N ASP A 3 -4.16 -38.22 -15.92
CA ASP A 3 -4.15 -38.24 -14.46
C ASP A 3 -3.17 -37.25 -13.84
N LEU A 4 -2.01 -37.05 -14.47
CA LEU A 4 -1.00 -36.13 -13.97
C LEU A 4 -1.52 -34.67 -13.97
N ARG A 5 -2.19 -34.25 -15.06
CA ARG A 5 -2.75 -32.90 -15.19
C ARG A 5 -3.84 -32.62 -14.16
N ILE A 6 -4.72 -33.59 -13.92
CA ILE A 6 -5.81 -33.44 -12.96
C ILE A 6 -5.25 -33.37 -11.54
N ARG A 7 -4.29 -34.24 -11.19
CA ARG A 7 -3.64 -34.25 -9.88
C ARG A 7 -2.91 -32.94 -9.60
N PHE A 8 -2.05 -32.51 -10.51
CA PHE A 8 -1.31 -31.24 -10.35
C PHE A 8 -2.23 -30.03 -10.27
N ARG A 9 -3.29 -29.99 -11.08
CA ARG A 9 -4.27 -28.91 -11.01
C ARG A 9 -4.92 -28.84 -9.63
N ASN A 10 -5.36 -29.98 -9.09
CA ASN A 10 -6.04 -30.02 -7.80
C ASN A 10 -5.08 -29.68 -6.65
N GLU A 11 -3.85 -30.18 -6.69
CA GLU A 11 -2.82 -29.90 -5.70
C GLU A 11 -2.42 -28.42 -5.70
N TYR A 12 -2.15 -27.86 -6.89
CA TYR A 12 -1.80 -26.45 -7.07
C TYR A 12 -2.94 -25.51 -6.66
N LEU A 13 -4.18 -25.81 -7.06
CA LEU A 13 -5.35 -25.00 -6.66
C LEU A 13 -5.62 -25.08 -5.15
N SER A 14 -5.32 -26.21 -4.51
CA SER A 14 -5.45 -26.35 -3.04
C SER A 14 -4.41 -25.51 -2.32
N GLN A 15 -3.17 -25.44 -2.83
CA GLN A 15 -2.11 -24.59 -2.30
C GLN A 15 -2.42 -23.09 -2.49
N LEU A 16 -3.01 -22.69 -3.62
CA LEU A 16 -3.49 -21.32 -3.84
C LEU A 16 -4.61 -20.91 -2.87
N HIS A 17 -5.45 -21.86 -2.47
CA HIS A 17 -6.51 -21.66 -1.48
C HIS A 17 -6.01 -21.72 -0.03
N GLN A 18 -4.69 -21.74 0.21
CA GLN A 18 -4.14 -21.56 1.55
C GLN A 18 -4.46 -20.14 2.02
N ARG A 19 -5.68 -20.00 2.54
CA ARG A 19 -6.26 -18.80 3.10
C ARG A 19 -5.32 -18.40 4.22
N SER A 20 -4.43 -17.45 3.95
CA SER A 20 -3.45 -17.07 4.94
C SER A 20 -4.22 -16.65 6.19
N THR A 21 -4.04 -17.36 7.30
CA THR A 21 -4.43 -16.94 8.66
C THR A 21 -3.61 -15.71 9.09
N ILE A 22 -3.11 -14.92 8.14
CA ILE A 22 -2.67 -13.56 8.41
C ILE A 22 -3.95 -12.81 8.76
N ARG A 23 -4.15 -12.67 10.08
CA ARG A 23 -5.04 -11.66 10.67
C ARG A 23 -4.71 -10.36 9.96
N THR A 24 -5.53 -10.01 8.98
CA THR A 24 -5.37 -8.76 8.25
C THR A 24 -5.41 -7.68 9.32
N GLN A 25 -4.33 -6.90 9.42
CA GLN A 25 -4.27 -5.72 10.28
C GLN A 25 -5.63 -5.03 10.17
N VAL A 26 -6.38 -4.95 11.28
CA VAL A 26 -7.73 -4.39 11.26
C VAL A 26 -7.59 -2.97 10.73
N TYR A 27 -8.00 -2.76 9.49
CA TYR A 27 -7.87 -1.46 8.84
C TYR A 27 -8.68 -0.46 9.65
N LYS A 28 -7.99 0.52 10.23
CA LYS A 28 -8.60 1.64 10.95
C LYS A 28 -8.67 2.81 9.98
N PRO A 29 -9.83 3.08 9.36
CA PRO A 29 -9.94 4.18 8.42
C PRO A 29 -9.61 5.49 9.11
N GLN A 30 -8.86 6.35 8.43
CA GLN A 30 -8.56 7.71 8.85
C GLN A 30 -9.21 8.72 7.91
N ILE A 31 -9.43 9.93 8.43
CA ILE A 31 -9.87 11.05 7.60
C ILE A 31 -8.75 11.37 6.62
N GLY A 32 -9.08 11.53 5.34
CA GLY A 32 -8.12 11.76 4.28
C GLY A 32 -7.68 10.52 3.52
N ASP A 33 -7.95 9.31 4.03
CA ASP A 33 -7.61 8.06 3.35
C ASP A 33 -8.30 7.96 1.99
N ILE A 34 -7.56 7.42 1.02
CA ILE A 34 -8.09 7.07 -0.30
C ILE A 34 -8.58 5.62 -0.24
N VAL A 35 -9.83 5.42 -0.66
CA VAL A 35 -10.52 4.13 -0.60
C VAL A 35 -11.31 3.87 -1.87
N LEU A 36 -11.38 2.60 -2.27
CA LEU A 36 -12.28 2.11 -3.31
C LEU A 36 -13.62 1.71 -2.68
N LEU A 37 -14.71 2.07 -3.34
CA LEU A 37 -16.07 1.81 -2.86
C LEU A 37 -16.62 0.56 -3.55
N SER A 38 -16.82 -0.50 -2.77
CA SER A 38 -17.43 -1.73 -3.25
C SER A 38 -18.88 -1.50 -3.66
N ASN A 39 -19.16 -1.71 -4.94
CA ASN A 39 -20.50 -1.68 -5.52
C ASN A 39 -20.80 -3.05 -6.13
N GLU A 40 -21.91 -3.67 -5.73
CA GLU A 40 -22.34 -4.99 -6.22
C GLU A 40 -22.78 -4.95 -7.69
N ASN A 41 -23.25 -3.79 -8.16
CA ASN A 41 -23.71 -3.61 -9.54
C ASN A 41 -22.57 -3.39 -10.53
N LEU A 42 -21.33 -3.19 -10.04
CA LEU A 42 -20.18 -2.88 -10.88
C LEU A 42 -19.09 -3.95 -10.70
N LYS A 43 -18.43 -4.29 -11.79
CA LYS A 43 -17.20 -5.08 -11.72
C LYS A 43 -16.16 -4.34 -10.86
N ARG A 44 -15.29 -5.08 -10.17
CA ARG A 44 -14.29 -4.54 -9.25
C ARG A 44 -13.42 -3.42 -9.85
N ILE A 45 -13.05 -3.56 -11.12
CA ILE A 45 -12.29 -2.57 -11.90
C ILE A 45 -13.02 -1.21 -11.97
N HIS A 46 -14.35 -1.21 -11.95
CA HIS A 46 -15.17 0.00 -12.04
C HIS A 46 -15.62 0.51 -10.68
N TRP A 47 -15.08 -0.01 -9.57
CA TRP A 47 -15.40 0.51 -8.26
C TRP A 47 -14.91 1.96 -8.13
N PRO A 48 -15.78 2.89 -7.70
CA PRO A 48 -15.39 4.28 -7.61
C PRO A 48 -14.32 4.50 -6.53
N LEU A 49 -13.32 5.32 -6.87
CA LEU A 49 -12.36 5.84 -5.91
C LEU A 49 -12.96 7.02 -5.14
N GLY A 50 -12.64 7.12 -3.86
CA GLY A 50 -13.05 8.25 -3.04
C GLY A 50 -12.10 8.53 -1.89
N ARG A 51 -12.25 9.72 -1.31
CA ARG A 51 -11.50 10.18 -0.14
C ARG A 51 -12.41 10.28 1.08
N ILE A 52 -11.98 9.73 2.21
CA ILE A 52 -12.75 9.82 3.46
C ILE A 52 -12.73 11.28 3.96
N LEU A 53 -13.91 11.87 4.14
CA LEU A 53 -14.11 13.21 4.68
C LEU A 53 -14.38 13.19 6.18
N SER A 54 -15.23 12.28 6.63
CA SER A 54 -15.59 12.17 8.05
C SER A 54 -15.94 10.73 8.42
N ILE A 55 -15.81 10.45 9.71
CA ILE A 55 -15.95 9.11 10.26
C ILE A 55 -17.06 9.11 11.32
N TYR A 56 -17.95 8.12 11.27
CA TYR A 56 -19.03 7.97 12.23
C TYR A 56 -18.77 6.74 13.13
N ALA A 57 -18.34 7.03 14.35
CA ALA A 57 -18.23 6.06 15.42
C ALA A 57 -19.58 5.89 16.16
N SER A 58 -19.83 4.67 16.64
CA SER A 58 -20.93 4.41 17.58
C SER A 58 -20.54 4.80 19.00
N LYS A 59 -21.50 4.69 19.93
CA LYS A 59 -21.27 4.83 21.38
C LYS A 59 -20.17 3.90 21.89
N ASP A 60 -20.01 2.73 21.27
CA ASP A 60 -18.97 1.74 21.61
C ASP A 60 -17.56 2.13 21.11
N GLY A 61 -17.38 3.30 20.49
CA GLY A 61 -16.12 3.73 19.86
C GLY A 61 -15.80 3.02 18.53
N ILE A 62 -16.57 2.00 18.16
CA ILE A 62 -16.38 1.26 16.90
C ILE A 62 -16.93 2.07 15.73
N VAL A 63 -16.06 2.32 14.76
CA VAL A 63 -16.43 2.96 13.50
C VAL A 63 -17.20 1.99 12.63
N ARG A 64 -18.38 2.41 12.16
CA ARG A 64 -19.22 1.58 11.27
C ARG A 64 -19.43 2.21 9.89
N ARG A 65 -19.44 3.54 9.79
CA ARG A 65 -19.71 4.28 8.55
C ARG A 65 -18.71 5.41 8.34
N ALA A 66 -18.45 5.74 7.08
CA ALA A 66 -17.64 6.89 6.69
C ALA A 66 -18.35 7.71 5.62
N LYS A 67 -18.19 9.04 5.67
CA LYS A 67 -18.59 9.99 4.62
C LYS A 67 -17.43 10.12 3.65
N ILE A 68 -17.68 9.89 2.38
CA ILE A 68 -16.65 9.81 1.35
C ILE A 68 -17.00 10.76 0.21
N LYS A 69 -15.99 11.46 -0.29
CA LYS A 69 -16.09 12.24 -1.53
C LYS A 69 -15.63 11.38 -2.70
N THR A 70 -16.54 11.12 -3.63
CA THR A 70 -16.32 10.45 -4.91
C THR A 70 -16.46 11.47 -6.04
N LYS A 71 -16.02 11.13 -7.26
CA LYS A 71 -16.21 11.97 -8.46
C LYS A 71 -17.67 12.42 -8.66
N SER A 72 -18.62 11.53 -8.40
CA SER A 72 -20.05 11.78 -8.57
C SER A 72 -20.68 12.60 -7.43
N GLY A 73 -19.97 12.79 -6.31
CA GLY A 73 -20.50 13.50 -5.15
C GLY A 73 -20.12 12.86 -3.82
N ILE A 74 -20.86 13.20 -2.77
CA ILE A 74 -20.61 12.73 -1.41
C ILE A 74 -21.55 11.58 -1.08
N VAL A 75 -20.99 10.47 -0.61
CA VAL A 75 -21.74 9.27 -0.24
C VAL A 75 -21.35 8.79 1.15
N ILE A 76 -22.30 8.22 1.89
CA ILE A 76 -22.03 7.60 3.18
C ILE A 76 -22.10 6.08 3.00
N ARG A 77 -21.02 5.38 3.29
CA ARG A 77 -20.94 3.92 3.15
C ARG A 77 -20.43 3.24 4.43
N PRO A 78 -20.85 1.99 4.69
CA PRO A 78 -20.26 1.17 5.74
C PRO A 78 -18.79 0.86 5.45
N ILE A 79 -17.95 0.77 6.48
CA ILE A 79 -16.50 0.48 6.32
C ILE A 79 -16.26 -0.85 5.61
N ARG A 80 -17.11 -1.86 5.83
CA ARG A 80 -17.00 -3.16 5.15
C ARG A 80 -17.11 -3.07 3.62
N LYS A 81 -17.68 -1.99 3.10
CA LYS A 81 -17.76 -1.70 1.65
C LYS A 81 -16.60 -0.82 1.17
N LEU A 82 -15.63 -0.51 2.01
CA LEU A 82 -14.44 0.26 1.67
C LEU A 82 -13.26 -0.68 1.54
N CYS A 83 -12.54 -0.56 0.44
CA CYS A 83 -11.28 -1.23 0.23
C CYS A 83 -10.16 -0.17 0.32
N PRO A 84 -9.26 -0.27 1.30
CA PRO A 84 -8.16 0.68 1.47
C PRO A 84 -7.27 0.69 0.24
N PHE A 85 -6.98 1.87 -0.29
CA PHE A 85 -6.00 2.02 -1.35
C PHE A 85 -4.71 2.55 -0.72
N LYS A 86 -3.76 1.64 -0.47
CA LYS A 86 -2.44 2.02 0.02
C LYS A 86 -1.63 2.54 -1.17
N LEU A 87 -1.30 3.82 -1.13
CA LEU A 87 -0.26 4.39 -1.97
C LEU A 87 1.02 4.39 -1.12
N ASP A 88 1.97 3.56 -1.51
CA ASP A 88 3.33 3.58 -0.94
C ASP A 88 4.06 4.76 -1.59
N GLY A 89 3.67 5.98 -1.21
CA GLY A 89 4.12 7.21 -1.85
C GLY A 89 4.41 8.27 -0.80
N GLU A 90 5.64 8.30 -0.32
CA GLU A 90 6.26 9.54 0.15
C GLU A 90 6.34 10.47 -1.06
N SER A 91 5.28 11.22 -1.30
CA SER A 91 5.38 12.42 -2.12
C SER A 91 5.80 13.52 -1.15
N LEU A 92 7.09 13.85 -1.16
CA LEU A 92 7.55 15.14 -0.67
C LEU A 92 6.81 16.19 -1.49
N ILE A 93 5.70 16.69 -0.96
CA ILE A 93 5.18 17.98 -1.39
C ILE A 93 6.14 18.99 -0.76
N THR A 94 7.31 19.14 -1.35
CA THR A 94 8.12 20.32 -1.13
C THR A 94 7.39 21.42 -1.89
N ASN A 95 6.68 22.28 -1.18
CA ASN A 95 6.21 23.53 -1.76
C ASN A 95 7.47 24.38 -1.98
N GLU A 96 8.14 24.21 -3.11
CA GLU A 96 9.29 25.02 -3.52
C GLU A 96 8.77 26.29 -4.20
N ASP A 97 8.16 27.17 -3.40
CA ASP A 97 7.98 28.59 -3.72
C ASP A 97 8.76 29.43 -2.69
N GLU A 98 10.04 29.12 -2.47
CA GLU A 98 11.02 30.10 -2.00
C GLU A 98 12.33 29.83 -2.73
N VAL A 99 12.80 30.78 -3.54
CA VAL A 99 14.12 30.78 -4.18
C VAL A 99 15.10 31.41 -3.19
N PRO A 100 16.06 30.68 -2.61
CA PRO A 100 17.17 31.30 -1.91
C PRO A 100 18.36 31.40 -2.87
N ASP A 101 18.81 32.64 -3.08
CA ASP A 101 20.02 32.97 -3.83
C ASP A 101 21.21 32.11 -3.38
N THR A 102 21.88 31.46 -4.33
CA THR A 102 23.20 30.84 -4.11
C THR A 102 24.25 31.95 -4.15
N PRO A 103 25.12 32.06 -3.13
CA PRO A 103 26.52 31.71 -3.41
C PRO A 103 27.31 31.18 -2.20
N GLY A 104 28.02 30.06 -2.39
CA GLY A 104 29.14 29.68 -1.53
C GLY A 104 29.41 28.16 -1.46
N ASP A 105 30.26 27.65 -2.36
CA ASP A 105 31.15 26.53 -2.02
C ASP A 105 32.11 27.03 -0.91
N PRO A 106 32.46 26.24 0.13
CA PRO A 106 33.15 24.96 -0.07
C PRO A 106 32.88 23.84 0.95
N GLU A 107 33.31 22.65 0.56
CA GLU A 107 34.15 21.72 1.34
C GLU A 107 33.61 20.28 1.43
N ARG A 108 34.45 19.37 0.92
CA ARG A 108 34.22 17.95 0.75
C ARG A 108 34.14 17.24 2.11
N GLN A 109 33.12 16.40 2.29
CA GLN A 109 33.18 15.29 3.24
C GLN A 109 33.04 13.98 2.46
N GLU A 110 34.13 13.21 2.44
CA GLU A 110 34.19 11.87 1.88
C GLU A 110 33.29 10.93 2.69
N VAL A 111 32.31 10.31 2.04
CA VAL A 111 31.44 9.31 2.66
C VAL A 111 32.20 7.97 2.72
N PRO A 112 32.33 7.33 3.90
CA PRO A 112 33.05 6.06 4.00
C PRO A 112 32.26 4.92 3.32
N GLU A 113 32.98 4.16 2.50
CA GLU A 113 32.51 3.01 1.74
C GLU A 113 31.87 1.94 2.65
N SER A 114 30.56 1.72 2.52
CA SER A 114 29.87 0.65 3.25
C SER A 114 29.91 -0.66 2.46
N ASN A 115 30.85 -1.52 2.81
CA ASN A 115 30.94 -2.99 2.62
C ASN A 115 30.13 -3.59 1.46
N THR A 116 30.73 -3.63 0.27
CA THR A 116 30.29 -4.45 -0.86
C THR A 116 30.71 -5.90 -0.66
N VAL A 117 29.78 -6.85 -0.79
CA VAL A 117 30.12 -8.29 -0.81
C VAL A 117 30.32 -8.71 -2.28
N THR A 118 31.51 -9.20 -2.60
CA THR A 118 31.87 -9.64 -3.96
C THR A 118 31.51 -11.11 -4.16
N THR A 119 30.72 -11.41 -5.20
CA THR A 119 30.41 -12.80 -5.59
C THR A 119 31.63 -13.45 -6.28
N ARG A 120 31.71 -14.79 -6.38
CA ARG A 120 32.81 -15.52 -7.08
C ARG A 120 33.08 -15.07 -8.53
N ALA A 121 32.13 -14.40 -9.18
CA ALA A 121 32.25 -13.85 -10.53
C ALA A 121 32.58 -12.33 -10.54
N GLY A 122 32.97 -11.73 -9.41
CA GLY A 122 33.43 -10.33 -9.33
C GLY A 122 32.32 -9.27 -9.25
N ARG A 123 31.05 -9.67 -9.20
CA ARG A 123 29.93 -8.73 -9.08
C ARG A 123 29.84 -8.18 -7.66
N GLN A 124 29.76 -6.85 -7.54
CA GLN A 124 29.50 -6.18 -6.27
C GLN A 124 28.00 -5.95 -6.10
N ASP A 125 27.42 -6.57 -5.07
CA ASP A 125 26.00 -6.43 -4.75
C ASP A 125 25.83 -5.87 -3.34
N ARG A 126 24.84 -4.97 -3.17
CA ARG A 126 24.44 -4.44 -1.87
C ARG A 126 23.50 -5.45 -1.19
N PRO A 127 23.82 -5.95 0.02
CA PRO A 127 22.95 -6.91 0.68
C PRO A 127 21.59 -6.29 1.03
N PRO A 128 20.47 -7.05 0.93
CA PRO A 128 19.13 -6.54 1.18
C PRO A 128 18.94 -6.13 2.65
N SER A 129 18.23 -5.03 2.90
CA SER A 129 18.07 -4.38 4.22
C SER A 129 17.36 -5.21 5.29
N ARG A 130 16.86 -6.40 4.95
CA ARG A 130 16.07 -7.27 5.82
C ARG A 130 16.88 -7.99 6.91
N TYR A 131 18.20 -8.02 6.76
CA TYR A 131 19.12 -8.68 7.69
C TYR A 131 20.19 -7.69 8.16
N ARG A 132 19.77 -6.68 8.92
CA ARG A 132 20.70 -5.95 9.80
C ARG A 132 20.45 -6.46 11.22
N PRO A 133 21.47 -6.97 11.95
CA PRO A 133 21.31 -7.40 13.33
C PRO A 133 20.95 -6.24 14.25
#